data_AF-A0A9P5YD60-F1
#
_entry.id   AF-A0A9P5YD60-F1
#
_cell.length_a   1.000
_cell.length_b   1.000
_cell.length_c   1.000
_cell.angle_alpha   90.00
_cell.angle_beta   90.00
_cell.angle_gamma   90.00
#
_symmetry.space_group_name_H-M   'P 1'
#
loop_
_entity.id
_entity.type
_entity.pdbx_description
1 polymer ?
#
loop_
_entity_poly.entity_id
_entity_poly.type
_entity_poly.pdbx_seq_one_letter_code
_entity_poly.pdbx_strand_id
1 'polypeptide(L)'
;MGEEDMRVLECEIDIDHETSLKWNLTSKSLPEPESVFYVQPQQHLISLKLMCMPTQVIRTLYKNSDLSTATPEEVATKLFDLENEWPRKGTLVVAVNPHKAWGKTWLPIDLEPSGPALDLTMYICEGTNVVKFIQLADMAEKVFVLCATLPAAQDSEEECFWDVSKHLNMSPGPLKLHPAMVKIT
;
A
#
# COMPACT_ATOMS: atom_id res chain seq x y z
N MET A 1 -19.23 -22.26 -18.53
CA MET A 1 -17.76 -22.19 -18.64
C MET A 1 -17.44 -20.73 -18.45
N GLY A 2 -16.95 -20.36 -17.26
CA GLY A 2 -16.98 -18.98 -16.77
C GLY A 2 -15.99 -18.11 -17.53
N GLU A 3 -16.48 -16.98 -18.05
CA GLU A 3 -15.64 -15.86 -18.42
C GLU A 3 -14.95 -15.41 -17.13
N GLU A 4 -13.62 -15.58 -17.04
CA GLU A 4 -12.84 -14.89 -16.02
C GLU A 4 -13.15 -13.40 -16.16
N ASP A 5 -13.67 -12.82 -15.10
CA ASP A 5 -14.18 -11.46 -15.07
C ASP A 5 -12.99 -10.51 -15.26
N MET A 6 -12.67 -10.21 -16.53
CA MET A 6 -11.52 -9.41 -17.02
C MET A 6 -11.44 -8.00 -16.40
N ARG A 7 -12.41 -7.65 -15.57
CA ARG A 7 -12.61 -6.39 -14.87
C ARG A 7 -12.16 -6.43 -13.41
N VAL A 8 -11.78 -7.59 -12.90
CA VAL A 8 -11.34 -7.74 -11.52
C VAL A 8 -9.87 -8.11 -11.49
N LEU A 9 -9.10 -7.32 -10.74
CA LEU A 9 -7.69 -7.55 -10.50
C LEU A 9 -7.48 -7.69 -9.00
N GLU A 10 -6.80 -8.75 -8.58
CA GLU A 10 -6.48 -9.01 -7.19
C GLU A 10 -4.96 -9.05 -6.99
N CYS A 11 -4.50 -8.40 -5.92
CA CYS A 11 -3.12 -8.37 -5.50
C CYS A 11 -3.05 -8.91 -4.08
N GLU A 12 -2.30 -10.00 -3.91
CA GLU A 12 -2.05 -10.61 -2.62
C GLU A 12 -0.75 -10.06 -2.02
N ILE A 13 -0.79 -9.75 -0.73
CA ILE A 13 0.33 -9.24 0.05
C ILE A 13 0.42 -10.10 1.30
N ASP A 14 1.40 -11.00 1.31
CA ASP A 14 1.71 -11.82 2.47
C ASP A 14 2.63 -11.07 3.43
N ILE A 15 2.19 -10.95 4.67
CA ILE A 15 2.97 -10.36 5.75
C ILE A 15 3.28 -11.45 6.77
N ASP A 16 4.53 -11.84 6.84
CA ASP A 16 4.99 -12.79 7.86
C ASP A 16 5.00 -12.17 9.26
N HIS A 17 5.10 -13.03 10.26
CA HIS A 17 5.11 -12.65 11.67
C HIS A 17 6.27 -11.72 12.04
N GLU A 18 7.44 -11.92 11.44
CA GLU A 18 8.60 -11.07 11.72
C GLU A 18 8.38 -9.63 11.21
N THR A 19 7.78 -9.52 10.04
CA THR A 19 7.43 -8.26 9.38
C THR A 19 6.29 -7.56 10.11
N SER A 20 5.26 -8.30 10.56
CA SER A 20 4.16 -7.72 11.35
C SER A 20 4.66 -7.11 12.65
N LEU A 21 5.57 -7.79 13.36
CA LEU A 21 6.23 -7.27 14.55
C LEU A 21 7.08 -6.04 14.26
N LYS A 22 7.91 -6.09 13.22
CA LYS A 22 8.78 -4.95 12.81
C LYS A 22 7.97 -3.71 12.45
N TRP A 23 6.81 -3.88 11.83
CA TRP A 23 5.96 -2.79 11.39
C TRP A 23 4.92 -2.36 12.43
N ASN A 24 4.88 -3.07 13.57
CA ASN A 24 3.87 -2.91 14.61
C ASN A 24 2.44 -2.95 14.01
N LEU A 25 2.20 -3.93 13.14
CA LEU A 25 0.87 -4.18 12.59
C LEU A 25 0.00 -4.91 13.61
N THR A 26 -1.29 -4.63 13.59
CA THR A 26 -2.23 -5.33 14.46
C THR A 26 -2.30 -6.80 14.05
N SER A 27 -1.83 -7.71 14.90
CA SER A 27 -2.18 -9.13 14.80
C SER A 27 -3.64 -9.29 15.19
N LYS A 28 -4.54 -9.10 14.22
CA LYS A 28 -5.98 -9.36 14.41
C LYS A 28 -6.21 -10.87 14.39
N SER A 29 -5.80 -11.53 15.48
CA SER A 29 -6.46 -12.78 15.86
C SER A 29 -7.95 -12.48 16.04
N LEU A 30 -8.82 -13.36 15.54
CA LEU A 30 -10.28 -13.21 15.66
C LEU A 30 -10.62 -12.84 17.11
N PRO A 31 -11.31 -11.72 17.38
CA PRO A 31 -11.72 -11.40 18.72
C PRO A 31 -12.75 -12.44 19.19
N GLU A 32 -12.48 -13.08 20.32
CA GLU A 32 -13.56 -13.70 21.10
C GLU A 32 -14.59 -12.60 21.43
N PRO A 33 -15.90 -12.91 21.35
CA PRO A 33 -16.94 -11.88 21.21
C PRO A 33 -17.22 -11.00 22.44
N GLU A 34 -16.38 -10.97 23.47
CA GLU A 34 -16.72 -10.34 24.75
C GLU A 34 -15.81 -9.18 25.20
N SER A 35 -14.82 -8.77 24.42
CA SER A 35 -13.87 -7.75 24.89
C SER A 35 -14.06 -6.39 24.23
N VAL A 36 -14.88 -5.55 24.88
CA VAL A 36 -14.98 -4.11 24.62
C VAL A 36 -13.74 -3.42 25.21
N PHE A 37 -12.58 -3.63 24.60
CA PHE A 37 -11.39 -2.86 24.95
C PHE A 37 -11.26 -1.67 24.02
N TYR A 38 -11.15 -0.48 24.62
CA TYR A 38 -10.70 0.73 23.95
C TYR A 38 -9.38 0.41 23.26
N VAL A 39 -9.41 0.33 21.92
CA VAL A 39 -8.20 0.18 21.11
C VAL A 39 -7.39 1.44 21.35
N GLN A 40 -6.32 1.33 22.14
CA GLN A 40 -5.31 2.38 22.19
C GLN A 40 -4.85 2.64 20.75
N PRO A 41 -4.61 3.90 20.35
CA PRO A 41 -4.05 4.18 19.04
C PRO A 41 -2.69 3.49 18.95
N GLN A 42 -2.65 2.32 18.32
CA GLN A 42 -1.39 1.65 18.01
C GLN A 42 -0.67 2.58 17.03
N GLN A 43 0.45 3.12 17.48
CA GLN A 43 1.36 3.86 16.61
C GLN A 43 1.99 2.85 15.66
N HIS A 44 1.40 2.71 14.47
CA HIS A 44 2.00 1.92 13.41
C HIS A 44 3.35 2.53 13.06
N LEU A 45 4.38 1.69 12.95
CA LEU A 45 5.72 2.14 12.59
C LEU A 45 5.83 2.42 11.09
N ILE A 46 4.81 2.06 10.32
CA ILE A 46 4.74 2.24 8.88
C ILE A 46 3.37 2.75 8.47
N SER A 47 3.34 3.56 7.41
CA SER A 47 2.15 3.95 6.67
C SER A 47 2.18 3.29 5.30
N LEU A 48 1.12 2.57 4.97
CA LEU A 48 0.93 1.92 3.67
C LEU A 48 -0.04 2.75 2.84
N LYS A 49 0.43 3.29 1.73
CA LYS A 49 -0.35 4.17 0.85
C LYS A 49 -0.47 3.59 -0.54
N LEU A 50 -1.70 3.50 -1.03
CA LEU A 50 -2.00 3.13 -2.40
C LEU A 50 -2.18 4.40 -3.23
N MET A 51 -1.36 4.53 -4.26
CA MET A 51 -1.37 5.63 -5.21
C MET A 51 -1.83 5.16 -6.58
N CYS A 52 -2.35 6.08 -7.38
CA CYS A 52 -2.72 5.90 -8.77
C CYS A 52 -2.00 6.97 -9.60
N MET A 53 -1.35 6.59 -10.69
CA MET A 53 -0.56 7.49 -11.52
C MET A 53 -0.79 7.24 -13.01
N PRO A 54 -0.60 8.27 -13.87
CA PRO A 54 -0.58 8.06 -15.30
C PRO A 54 0.56 7.15 -15.73
N THR A 55 0.26 6.18 -16.57
CA THR A 55 1.22 5.23 -17.15
C THR A 55 2.37 5.95 -17.84
N GLN A 56 2.12 7.10 -18.48
CA GLN A 56 3.14 7.88 -19.17
C GLN A 56 4.20 8.44 -18.21
N VAL A 57 3.79 8.90 -17.02
CA VAL A 57 4.70 9.43 -15.99
C VAL A 57 5.63 8.32 -15.51
N ILE A 58 5.07 7.17 -15.12
CA ILE A 58 5.84 6.00 -14.71
C ILE A 58 6.80 5.56 -15.81
N ARG A 59 6.31 5.39 -17.05
CA ARG A 59 7.17 5.00 -18.18
C ARG A 59 8.33 5.97 -18.42
N THR A 60 8.10 7.26 -18.24
CA THR A 60 9.14 8.29 -18.42
C THR A 60 10.21 8.16 -17.34
N LEU A 61 9.82 7.94 -16.09
CA LEU A 61 10.75 7.71 -14.99
C LEU A 61 11.62 6.47 -15.19
N TYR A 62 11.03 5.38 -15.70
CA TYR A 62 11.78 4.16 -16.03
C TYR A 62 12.71 4.34 -17.24
N LYS A 63 12.30 5.11 -18.26
CA LYS A 63 13.08 5.33 -19.48
C LYS A 63 14.26 6.28 -19.27
N ASN A 64 14.14 7.25 -18.39
CA ASN A 64 15.18 8.26 -18.16
C ASN A 64 16.40 7.71 -17.40
N SER A 65 16.56 6.38 -17.27
CA SER A 65 17.69 5.65 -16.63
C SER A 65 17.83 5.86 -15.12
N ASP A 66 17.15 6.87 -14.59
CA ASP A 66 17.12 7.31 -13.21
C ASP A 66 16.56 6.30 -12.20
N LEU A 67 15.89 5.25 -12.67
CA LEU A 67 15.32 4.18 -11.85
C LEU A 67 15.87 2.78 -12.18
N SER A 68 16.47 2.56 -13.36
CA SER A 68 16.95 1.23 -13.76
C SER A 68 18.18 0.76 -12.97
N THR A 69 18.93 1.70 -12.41
CA THR A 69 20.09 1.45 -11.54
C THR A 69 19.84 1.94 -10.11
N ALA A 70 18.65 2.48 -9.83
CA ALA A 70 18.33 3.05 -8.53
C ALA A 70 18.04 1.95 -7.51
N THR A 71 18.32 2.26 -6.25
CA THR A 71 17.90 1.44 -5.13
C THR A 71 16.38 1.47 -4.99
N PRO A 72 15.76 0.44 -4.39
CA PRO A 72 14.32 0.45 -4.13
C PRO A 72 13.84 1.67 -3.33
N GLU A 73 14.69 2.19 -2.45
CA GLU A 73 14.41 3.40 -1.65
C GLU A 73 14.35 4.66 -2.53
N GLU A 74 15.32 4.85 -3.43
CA GLU A 74 15.32 5.97 -4.38
C GLU A 74 14.11 5.89 -5.33
N VAL A 75 13.73 4.68 -5.75
CA VAL A 75 12.52 4.46 -6.55
C VAL A 75 11.28 4.86 -5.75
N ALA A 76 11.16 4.42 -4.50
CA ALA A 76 10.02 4.74 -3.65
C ALA A 76 9.90 6.25 -3.40
N THR A 77 11.00 6.93 -3.10
CA THR A 77 11.04 8.39 -2.92
C THR A 77 10.59 9.12 -4.18
N LYS A 78 11.16 8.78 -5.35
CA LYS A 78 10.77 9.38 -6.62
C LYS A 78 9.32 9.12 -6.98
N LEU A 79 8.76 7.97 -6.63
CA LEU A 79 7.35 7.67 -6.84
C LEU A 79 6.45 8.45 -5.88
N PHE A 80 6.87 8.61 -4.62
CA PHE A 80 6.11 9.33 -3.61
C PHE A 80 5.97 10.83 -3.93
N ASP A 81 6.96 11.42 -4.60
CA ASP A 81 6.94 12.82 -5.03
C ASP A 81 6.01 13.07 -6.24
N LEU A 82 5.49 12.03 -6.88
CA LEU A 82 4.60 12.19 -8.03
C LEU A 82 3.18 12.51 -7.59
N GLU A 83 2.52 13.32 -8.40
CA GLU A 83 1.12 13.64 -8.19
C GLU A 83 0.26 12.37 -8.35
N ASN A 84 -0.58 12.13 -7.33
CA ASN A 84 -1.56 11.08 -7.35
C ASN A 84 -2.76 11.50 -8.20
N GLU A 85 -3.13 10.67 -9.19
CA GLU A 85 -4.22 10.94 -10.12
C GLU A 85 -5.12 9.71 -10.29
N TRP A 86 -6.17 9.63 -9.47
CA TRP A 86 -7.22 8.61 -9.58
C TRP A 86 -7.95 8.71 -10.92
N PRO A 87 -8.53 7.60 -11.42
CA PRO A 87 -9.30 7.64 -12.65
C PRO A 87 -10.59 8.46 -12.46
N ARG A 88 -11.30 8.70 -13.57
CA ARG A 88 -12.57 9.45 -13.53
C ARG A 88 -13.56 8.80 -12.55
N LYS A 89 -14.41 9.62 -11.94
CA LYS A 89 -15.48 9.10 -11.07
C LYS A 89 -16.31 8.05 -11.79
N GLY A 90 -16.67 7.01 -11.04
CA GLY A 90 -17.51 5.91 -11.53
C GLY A 90 -16.75 4.80 -12.25
N THR A 91 -15.42 4.83 -12.34
CA THR A 91 -14.67 3.83 -13.13
C THR A 91 -13.95 2.76 -12.32
N LEU A 92 -13.80 2.93 -11.01
CA LEU A 92 -13.01 2.04 -10.15
C LEU A 92 -13.63 1.86 -8.77
N VAL A 93 -13.60 0.63 -8.28
CA VAL A 93 -13.77 0.30 -6.85
C VAL A 93 -12.49 -0.34 -6.36
N VAL A 94 -12.03 0.07 -5.18
CA VAL A 94 -10.87 -0.55 -4.49
C VAL A 94 -11.37 -1.19 -3.22
N ALA A 95 -11.07 -2.47 -3.01
CA ALA A 95 -11.42 -3.20 -1.79
C ALA A 95 -10.18 -3.87 -1.20
N VAL A 96 -9.92 -3.64 0.07
CA VAL A 96 -8.85 -4.29 0.82
C VAL A 96 -9.48 -5.29 1.76
N ASN A 97 -8.94 -6.52 1.75
CA ASN A 97 -9.39 -7.65 2.53
C ASN A 97 -10.92 -7.84 2.43
N PRO A 98 -11.46 -8.03 1.20
CA PRO A 98 -12.89 -8.27 1.03
C PRO A 98 -13.30 -9.48 1.87
N HIS A 99 -14.48 -9.39 2.50
CA HIS A 99 -15.03 -10.41 3.40
C HIS A 99 -14.33 -10.56 4.76
N LYS A 100 -13.31 -9.75 5.08
CA LYS A 100 -12.72 -9.71 6.42
C LYS A 100 -13.36 -8.60 7.26
N ALA A 101 -13.44 -8.82 8.58
CA ALA A 101 -13.99 -7.84 9.52
C ALA A 101 -13.18 -6.52 9.57
N TRP A 102 -11.92 -6.56 9.14
CA TRP A 102 -11.02 -5.42 9.05
C TRP A 102 -10.78 -4.95 7.61
N GLY A 103 -11.63 -5.37 6.66
CA GLY A 103 -11.57 -4.89 5.28
C GLY A 103 -12.12 -3.48 5.14
N LYS A 104 -11.78 -2.84 4.02
CA LYS A 104 -12.37 -1.56 3.60
C LYS A 104 -12.58 -1.54 2.11
N THR A 105 -13.69 -0.92 1.70
CA THR A 105 -13.99 -0.65 0.30
C THR A 105 -14.09 0.86 0.10
N TRP A 106 -13.38 1.36 -0.91
CA TRP A 106 -13.51 2.71 -1.44
C TRP A 106 -14.33 2.64 -2.72
N LEU A 107 -15.45 3.36 -2.71
CA LEU A 107 -16.36 3.47 -3.84
C LEU A 107 -15.86 4.55 -4.81
N PRO A 108 -16.39 4.61 -6.05
CA PRO A 108 -15.92 5.58 -7.02
C PRO A 108 -16.15 7.05 -6.61
N ILE A 109 -17.03 7.29 -5.64
CA ILE A 109 -17.25 8.63 -5.06
C ILE A 109 -16.17 9.02 -4.05
N ASP A 110 -15.48 8.05 -3.46
CA ASP A 110 -14.37 8.26 -2.52
C ASP A 110 -13.04 8.50 -3.27
N LEU A 111 -13.02 8.23 -4.58
CA LEU A 111 -11.85 8.31 -5.46
C LEU A 111 -11.92 9.56 -6.34
N GLU A 112 -11.75 10.73 -5.73
CA GLU A 112 -11.63 11.98 -6.48
C GLU A 112 -10.38 11.95 -7.38
N PRO A 113 -10.45 12.38 -8.66
CA PRO A 113 -9.31 12.33 -9.58
C PRO A 113 -8.03 12.99 -9.04
N SER A 114 -8.17 14.14 -8.37
CA SER A 114 -7.08 14.85 -7.67
C SER A 114 -7.08 14.59 -6.16
N GLY A 115 -7.67 13.48 -5.74
CA GLY A 115 -7.75 13.06 -4.35
C GLY A 115 -6.40 12.55 -3.83
N PRO A 116 -6.25 12.44 -2.51
CA PRO A 116 -5.03 11.91 -1.91
C PRO A 116 -4.87 10.41 -2.20
N ALA A 117 -3.66 9.90 -1.93
CA ALA A 117 -3.42 8.46 -1.87
C ALA A 117 -4.31 7.80 -0.80
N LEU A 118 -4.72 6.55 -1.02
CA LEU A 118 -5.50 5.82 -0.03
C LEU A 118 -4.58 5.28 1.05
N ASP A 119 -4.93 5.51 2.31
CA ASP A 119 -4.23 4.91 3.45
C ASP A 119 -4.80 3.53 3.76
N LEU A 120 -3.97 2.51 3.60
CA LEU A 120 -4.28 1.09 3.80
C LEU A 120 -3.82 0.58 5.18
N THR A 121 -3.06 1.37 5.93
CA THR A 121 -2.33 0.93 7.14
C THR A 121 -3.19 0.15 8.13
N MET A 122 -4.39 0.66 8.43
CA MET A 122 -5.31 0.07 9.42
C MET A 122 -6.01 -1.23 8.96
N TYR A 123 -5.92 -1.53 7.67
CA TYR A 123 -6.63 -2.64 7.01
C TYR A 123 -5.68 -3.77 6.62
N ILE A 124 -4.38 -3.58 6.81
CA ILE A 124 -3.34 -4.56 6.55
C ILE A 124 -2.92 -5.20 7.87
N CYS A 125 -2.85 -6.52 7.90
CA CYS A 125 -2.52 -7.30 9.11
C CYS A 125 -1.52 -8.41 8.78
N GLU A 126 -1.00 -9.08 9.82
CA GLU A 126 -0.25 -10.33 9.66
C GLU A 126 -1.06 -11.37 8.86
N GLY A 127 -0.37 -12.13 8.01
CA GLY A 127 -0.94 -13.11 7.08
C GLY A 127 -1.22 -12.54 5.69
N THR A 128 -2.05 -13.24 4.92
CA THR A 128 -2.39 -12.88 3.54
C THR A 128 -3.38 -11.73 3.50
N ASN A 129 -3.01 -10.62 2.89
CA ASN A 129 -3.89 -9.48 2.62
C ASN A 129 -4.23 -9.43 1.13
N VAL A 130 -5.47 -9.07 0.79
CA VAL A 130 -5.90 -9.00 -0.61
C VAL A 130 -6.33 -7.58 -0.94
N VAL A 131 -5.76 -6.97 -1.98
CA VAL A 131 -6.25 -5.71 -2.55
C VAL A 131 -6.89 -6.01 -3.90
N LYS A 132 -8.19 -5.75 -3.99
CA LYS A 132 -9.03 -6.00 -5.15
C LYS A 132 -9.38 -4.67 -5.83
N PHE A 133 -9.15 -4.61 -7.13
CA PHE A 133 -9.52 -3.50 -8.01
C PHE A 133 -10.62 -4.00 -8.94
N ILE A 134 -11.78 -3.33 -8.90
CA ILE A 134 -12.92 -3.65 -9.78
C ILE A 134 -13.08 -2.50 -10.77
N GLN A 135 -12.76 -2.80 -12.01
CA GLN A 135 -12.79 -1.89 -13.14
C GLN A 135 -14.20 -1.80 -13.73
N LEU A 136 -14.74 -0.58 -13.77
CA LEU A 136 -16.06 -0.30 -14.33
C LEU A 136 -15.99 0.35 -15.73
N ALA A 137 -14.81 0.85 -16.12
CA ALA A 137 -14.52 1.42 -17.45
C ALA A 137 -13.04 1.24 -17.81
N ASP A 138 -12.61 1.57 -19.03
CA ASP A 138 -11.20 1.45 -19.44
C ASP A 138 -10.24 2.26 -18.52
N MET A 139 -9.12 1.63 -18.15
CA MET A 139 -8.09 2.15 -17.24
C MET A 139 -6.66 1.86 -17.74
N ALA A 140 -6.47 1.53 -19.02
CA ALA A 140 -5.16 1.17 -19.59
C ALA A 140 -4.08 2.26 -19.42
N GLU A 141 -4.48 3.50 -19.14
CA GLU A 141 -3.58 4.63 -18.91
C GLU A 141 -3.20 4.83 -17.43
N LYS A 142 -3.67 3.99 -16.50
CA LYS A 142 -3.42 4.13 -15.06
C LYS A 142 -2.57 2.99 -14.50
N VAL A 143 -1.69 3.34 -13.56
CA VAL A 143 -0.85 2.41 -12.80
C VAL A 143 -1.13 2.61 -11.32
N PHE A 144 -1.29 1.51 -10.59
CA PHE A 144 -1.46 1.53 -9.15
C PHE A 144 -0.15 1.12 -8.47
N VAL A 145 0.22 1.85 -7.44
CA VAL A 145 1.49 1.67 -6.71
C VAL A 145 1.19 1.64 -5.23
N LEU A 146 1.59 0.55 -4.56
CA LEU A 146 1.56 0.47 -3.11
C LEU A 146 2.93 0.88 -2.56
N CYS A 147 2.96 1.95 -1.77
CA CYS A 147 4.15 2.45 -1.11
C CYS A 147 4.07 2.26 0.40
N ALA A 148 5.23 2.04 1.00
CA ALA A 148 5.39 1.91 2.43
C ALA A 148 6.36 2.98 2.92
N THR A 149 5.94 3.81 3.87
CA THR A 149 6.73 4.94 4.38
C THR A 149 6.70 4.96 5.90
N LEU A 150 7.78 5.38 6.55
CA LEU A 150 7.72 5.68 7.98
C LEU A 150 6.77 6.87 8.20
N PRO A 151 5.91 6.87 9.24
CA PRO A 151 5.17 8.05 9.62
C PRO A 151 6.19 9.15 9.91
N ALA A 152 6.13 10.28 9.20
CA ALA A 152 6.91 11.45 9.57
C ALA A 152 6.59 11.74 11.04
N ALA A 153 7.62 11.78 11.90
CA ALA A 153 7.44 12.15 13.29
C ALA A 153 6.66 13.48 13.30
N GLN A 154 5.39 13.43 13.74
CA GLN A 154 4.68 14.66 14.03
C GLN A 154 5.45 15.30 15.17
N ASP A 155 6.09 16.44 14.91
CA ASP A 155 6.81 17.33 15.83
C ASP A 155 6.52 17.06 17.31
N SER A 156 7.13 16.01 17.85
CA SER A 156 7.24 15.77 19.28
C SER A 156 8.72 15.96 19.57
N GLU A 157 9.04 17.07 20.22
CA GLU A 157 10.38 17.46 20.71
C GLU A 157 10.92 16.49 21.79
N GLU A 158 10.75 15.19 21.61
CA GLU A 158 11.54 14.18 22.28
C GLU A 158 12.37 13.48 21.21
N GLU A 159 13.63 13.91 21.11
CA GLU A 159 14.70 13.20 20.41
C GLU A 159 14.85 11.78 20.98
N CYS A 160 13.97 10.87 20.58
CA CYS A 160 14.26 9.45 20.68
C CYS A 160 15.14 9.09 19.49
N PHE A 161 16.45 9.31 19.67
CA PHE A 161 17.52 8.75 18.85
C PHE A 161 17.50 7.22 18.98
N TRP A 162 16.55 6.55 18.33
CA TRP A 162 16.66 5.13 18.04
C TRP A 162 17.39 4.99 16.70
N ASP A 163 18.71 4.79 16.79
CA ASP A 163 19.54 4.50 15.64
C ASP A 163 19.27 3.06 15.17
N VAL A 164 18.28 2.91 14.27
CA VAL A 164 17.83 1.62 13.70
C VAL A 164 18.96 0.87 13.02
N SER A 165 19.97 1.61 12.53
CA SER A 165 21.11 1.03 11.82
C SER A 165 21.94 0.07 12.69
N LYS A 166 21.82 0.17 14.03
CA LYS A 166 22.55 -0.66 15.00
C LYS A 166 21.85 -1.96 15.39
N HIS A 167 20.55 -2.10 15.13
CA HIS A 167 19.78 -3.30 15.45
C HIS A 167 19.27 -4.05 14.22
N LEU A 168 19.40 -3.44 13.05
CA LEU A 168 19.38 -4.13 11.78
C LEU A 168 20.70 -4.89 11.60
N ASN A 169 20.78 -6.11 12.15
CA ASN A 169 21.67 -7.16 11.61
C ASN A 169 21.15 -7.56 10.22
N MET A 170 21.03 -6.58 9.32
CA MET A 170 20.78 -6.81 7.91
C MET A 170 22.08 -7.34 7.32
N SER A 171 22.15 -8.66 7.21
CA SER A 171 22.86 -9.23 6.07
C SER A 171 22.36 -8.51 4.81
N PRO A 172 23.23 -8.01 3.93
CA PRO A 172 22.85 -7.29 2.72
C PRO A 172 22.22 -8.29 1.74
N GLY A 173 20.94 -8.59 1.98
CA GLY A 173 20.12 -9.51 1.22
C GLY A 173 18.74 -8.88 1.04
N PRO A 174 18.17 -8.93 -0.18
CA PRO A 174 16.99 -8.16 -0.51
C PRO A 174 15.76 -8.70 0.23
N LEU A 175 15.05 -7.82 0.95
CA LEU A 175 13.62 -8.01 1.20
C LEU A 175 12.94 -8.09 -0.17
N LYS A 176 12.49 -9.30 -0.53
CA LYS A 176 11.69 -9.53 -1.74
C LYS A 176 10.26 -9.04 -1.50
N LEU A 177 10.09 -7.73 -1.43
CA LEU A 177 8.86 -7.11 -1.90
C LEU A 177 9.15 -6.79 -3.37
N HIS A 178 8.66 -7.64 -4.27
CA HIS A 178 8.63 -7.25 -5.67
C HIS A 178 7.89 -5.91 -5.75
N PRO A 179 8.42 -4.90 -6.48
CA PRO A 179 7.62 -3.73 -6.79
C PRO A 179 6.43 -4.24 -7.60
N ALA A 180 5.30 -4.44 -6.94
CA ALA A 180 4.03 -4.71 -7.58
C ALA A 180 3.58 -3.40 -8.22
N MET A 181 4.29 -3.00 -9.27
CA MET A 181 3.70 -2.19 -10.31
C MET A 181 2.65 -3.07 -10.96
N VAL A 182 1.41 -2.94 -10.50
CA VAL A 182 0.32 -3.59 -11.19
C VAL A 182 -0.02 -2.70 -12.38
N LYS A 183 0.51 -3.08 -13.54
CA LYS A 183 0.17 -2.47 -14.82
C LYS A 183 -1.18 -3.04 -15.25
N ILE A 184 -2.22 -2.23 -15.22
CA ILE A 184 -3.51 -2.56 -15.81
C ILE A 184 -3.43 -2.25 -17.31
N THR A 185 -3.70 -3.23 -18.18
CA THR A 185 -3.74 -3.08 -19.65
C THR A 185 -5.07 -3.54 -20.18
#